data_AF-A0A816W5P0-F1
#
_entry.id   AF-A0A816W5P0-F1
#
_cell.length_a   1.000
_cell.length_b   1.000
_cell.length_c   1.000
_cell.angle_alpha   90.00
_cell.angle_beta   90.00
_cell.angle_gamma   90.00
#
_symmetry.space_group_name_H-M   'P 1'
#
loop_
_entity.id
_entity.type
_entity.pdbx_description
1 polymer ?
#
loop_
_entity_poly.entity_id
_entity_poly.type
_entity_poly.pdbx_seq_one_letter_code
_entity_poly.pdbx_strand_id
1 'polypeptide(L)'
;GAEPNLADLNVYGILTAIEGSDAFQDLMNNTKIQPWFARMKNLVEPHRIDTSIMTILECIGCTLIVYGIPFSMFVFTIAHHPFRIIIAMTSAFFWLISMLLSSLLRFMVVPLRNQLAFAVLCAVLFQEIFRYLFYRVIKKAEFSLQKVQLQELTAKGMTFDRFAVAYAAGYGFGFISGTFSIVNVLSDTTGPGTIGIFGHSQDFFIATAFLTLTIILLNTFWSIIFFTSLDKGGIHRHLGPALVVITHMLFSCLTLLNRTTKPTYSIPIVNACVILCGMIVYTLFLRGFNIRQRLTRQ
;
A
#
# COMPACT_ATOMS: atom_id res chain seq x y z
N GLY A 1 -9.17 -43.55 11.05
CA GLY A 1 -8.81 -44.27 9.82
C GLY A 1 -7.31 -44.41 9.74
N ALA A 2 -6.76 -44.69 8.56
CA ALA A 2 -5.32 -44.62 8.32
C ALA A 2 -4.81 -43.16 8.28
N GLU A 3 -5.66 -42.24 7.84
CA GLU A 3 -5.41 -40.80 7.82
C GLU A 3 -6.43 -40.06 8.71
N PRO A 4 -6.04 -38.89 9.27
CA PRO A 4 -6.93 -38.06 10.06
C PRO A 4 -7.96 -37.35 9.18
N ASN A 5 -9.22 -37.30 9.64
CA ASN A 5 -10.24 -36.48 9.00
C ASN A 5 -10.41 -35.12 9.73
N LEU A 6 -11.32 -34.27 9.23
CA LEU A 6 -11.59 -32.96 9.83
C LEU A 6 -12.01 -33.02 11.30
N ALA A 7 -12.73 -34.07 11.72
CA ALA A 7 -13.13 -34.24 13.12
C ALA A 7 -11.91 -34.59 13.99
N ASP A 8 -11.02 -35.47 13.51
CA ASP A 8 -9.77 -35.79 14.20
C ASP A 8 -8.90 -34.54 14.37
N LEU A 9 -8.75 -33.73 13.32
CA LEU A 9 -7.98 -32.48 13.35
C LEU A 9 -8.57 -31.44 14.31
N ASN A 10 -9.88 -31.30 14.35
CA ASN A 10 -10.55 -30.34 15.24
C ASN A 10 -10.34 -30.71 16.72
N VAL A 11 -10.58 -31.97 17.09
CA VAL A 11 -10.35 -32.45 18.47
C VAL A 11 -8.88 -32.36 18.83
N TYR A 12 -7.97 -32.73 17.93
CA TYR A 12 -6.53 -32.62 18.15
C TYR A 12 -6.09 -31.18 18.39
N GLY A 13 -6.61 -30.22 17.60
CA GLY A 13 -6.33 -28.80 17.76
C GLY A 13 -6.75 -28.25 19.12
N ILE A 14 -7.95 -28.63 19.61
CA ILE A 14 -8.44 -28.23 20.94
C ILE A 14 -7.53 -28.77 22.05
N LEU A 15 -7.14 -30.05 21.96
CA LEU A 15 -6.28 -30.68 22.96
C LEU A 15 -4.85 -30.14 22.95
N THR A 16 -4.33 -29.80 21.78
CA THR A 16 -3.01 -29.16 21.65
C THR A 16 -2.99 -27.78 22.31
N ALA A 17 -4.11 -27.04 22.32
CA ALA A 17 -4.19 -25.72 22.95
C ALA A 17 -4.02 -25.74 24.48
N ILE A 18 -4.24 -26.90 25.12
CA ILE A 18 -4.06 -27.10 26.57
C ILE A 18 -2.83 -27.95 26.89
N GLU A 19 -2.05 -28.36 25.87
CA GLU A 19 -0.84 -29.16 26.04
C GLU A 19 0.17 -28.41 26.93
N GLY A 20 0.64 -29.09 27.98
CA GLY A 20 1.53 -28.49 29.00
C GLY A 20 0.82 -27.98 30.26
N SER A 21 -0.52 -28.03 30.31
CA SER A 21 -1.28 -27.76 31.53
C SER A 21 -1.48 -29.01 32.41
N ASP A 22 -1.76 -28.82 33.70
CA ASP A 22 -2.13 -29.90 34.63
C ASP A 22 -3.37 -30.66 34.12
N ALA A 23 -4.34 -29.96 33.54
CA ALA A 23 -5.54 -30.56 32.96
C ALA A 23 -5.22 -31.50 31.78
N PHE A 24 -4.22 -31.18 30.98
CA PHE A 24 -3.77 -32.06 29.90
C PHE A 24 -3.04 -33.29 30.45
N GLN A 25 -2.23 -33.14 31.49
CA GLN A 25 -1.59 -34.28 32.16
C GLN A 25 -2.63 -35.22 32.77
N ASP A 26 -3.64 -34.68 33.45
CA ASP A 26 -4.73 -35.46 34.01
C ASP A 26 -5.52 -36.18 32.92
N LEU A 27 -5.81 -35.52 31.79
CA LEU A 27 -6.45 -36.15 30.64
C LEU A 27 -5.62 -37.31 30.08
N MET A 28 -4.30 -37.14 29.96
CA MET A 28 -3.40 -38.18 29.46
C MET A 28 -3.28 -39.37 30.41
N ASN A 29 -3.26 -39.12 31.71
CA ASN A 29 -3.08 -40.15 32.74
C ASN A 29 -4.37 -40.93 33.07
N ASN A 30 -5.53 -40.27 32.99
CA ASN A 30 -6.81 -40.84 33.42
C ASN A 30 -7.71 -41.28 32.26
N THR A 31 -7.27 -41.14 31.01
CA THR A 31 -8.04 -41.58 29.83
C THR A 31 -7.19 -42.39 28.85
N LYS A 32 -7.85 -43.05 27.90
CA LYS A 32 -7.20 -43.84 26.84
C LYS A 32 -6.83 -43.01 25.60
N ILE A 33 -6.80 -41.68 25.70
CA ILE A 33 -6.63 -40.79 24.53
C ILE A 33 -5.16 -40.68 24.05
N GLN A 34 -4.20 -40.97 24.93
CA GLN A 34 -2.77 -40.78 24.67
C GLN A 34 -2.26 -41.44 23.37
N PRO A 35 -2.58 -42.72 23.05
CA PRO A 35 -2.11 -43.33 21.82
C PRO A 35 -2.68 -42.66 20.55
N TRP A 36 -3.91 -42.15 20.62
CA TRP A 36 -4.51 -41.41 19.50
C TRP A 36 -3.86 -40.02 19.37
N PHE A 37 -3.66 -39.30 20.48
CA PHE A 37 -3.04 -37.98 20.46
C PHE A 37 -1.59 -38.05 19.95
N ALA A 38 -0.81 -39.04 20.38
CA ALA A 38 0.55 -39.25 19.90
C ALA A 38 0.61 -39.58 18.40
N ARG A 39 -0.33 -40.40 17.89
CA ARG A 39 -0.44 -40.64 16.44
C ARG A 39 -0.81 -39.38 15.67
N MET A 40 -1.78 -38.61 16.16
CA MET A 40 -2.16 -37.34 15.56
C MET A 40 -0.99 -36.35 15.53
N LYS A 41 -0.22 -36.27 16.62
CA LYS A 41 0.98 -35.44 16.72
C LYS A 41 2.02 -35.81 15.67
N ASN A 42 2.35 -37.09 15.54
CA ASN A 42 3.30 -37.57 14.51
C ASN A 42 2.84 -37.32 13.07
N LEU A 43 1.52 -37.30 12.81
CA LEU A 43 0.97 -37.06 11.48
C LEU A 43 0.84 -35.56 11.16
N VAL A 44 0.50 -34.72 12.14
CA VAL A 44 0.16 -33.32 11.95
C VAL A 44 1.37 -32.39 12.14
N GLU A 45 2.26 -32.68 13.09
CA GLU A 45 3.35 -31.77 13.45
C GLU A 45 4.37 -31.52 12.33
N PRO A 46 4.75 -32.51 11.49
CA PRO A 46 5.57 -32.26 10.30
C PRO A 46 4.89 -31.28 9.33
N HIS A 47 3.60 -31.49 9.03
CA HIS A 47 2.82 -30.62 8.16
C HIS A 47 2.64 -29.21 8.75
N ARG A 48 2.56 -29.08 10.08
CA ARG A 48 2.48 -27.79 10.78
C ARG A 48 3.77 -26.97 10.61
N ILE A 49 4.94 -27.62 10.69
CA ILE A 49 6.23 -26.97 10.46
C ILE A 49 6.32 -26.48 9.01
N ASP A 50 5.97 -27.34 8.04
CA ASP A 50 5.96 -26.94 6.63
C ASP A 50 5.01 -25.76 6.36
N THR A 51 3.82 -25.79 6.96
CA THR A 51 2.85 -24.69 6.85
C THR A 51 3.40 -23.40 7.46
N SER A 52 4.09 -23.48 8.60
CA SER A 52 4.69 -22.29 9.22
C SER A 52 5.79 -21.68 8.35
N ILE A 53 6.63 -22.50 7.70
CA ILE A 53 7.64 -22.02 6.75
C ILE A 53 6.96 -21.37 5.55
N MET A 54 5.91 -21.99 5.00
CA MET A 54 5.16 -21.42 3.87
C MET A 54 4.54 -20.06 4.22
N THR A 55 3.97 -19.89 5.41
CA THR A 55 3.36 -18.61 5.85
C THR A 55 4.39 -17.50 6.04
N ILE A 56 5.57 -17.82 6.59
CA ILE A 56 6.67 -16.86 6.72
C ILE A 56 7.19 -16.45 5.34
N LEU A 57 7.33 -17.41 4.41
CA LEU A 57 7.75 -17.12 3.04
C LEU A 57 6.71 -16.25 2.30
N GLU A 58 5.42 -16.48 2.52
CA GLU A 58 4.34 -15.64 1.98
C GLU A 58 4.40 -14.21 2.55
N CYS A 59 4.59 -14.06 3.86
CA CYS A 59 4.76 -12.76 4.51
C CYS A 59 5.98 -12.00 3.96
N ILE A 60 7.14 -12.67 3.84
CA ILE A 60 8.35 -12.09 3.24
C ILE A 60 8.10 -11.71 1.78
N GLY A 61 7.49 -12.60 1.00
CA GLY A 61 7.16 -12.37 -0.41
C GLY A 61 6.24 -11.17 -0.60
N CYS A 62 5.15 -11.09 0.17
CA CYS A 62 4.23 -9.95 0.15
C CYS A 62 4.92 -8.66 0.57
N THR A 63 5.76 -8.70 1.61
CA THR A 63 6.55 -7.53 2.06
C THR A 63 7.49 -7.03 0.96
N LEU A 64 8.19 -7.94 0.28
CA LEU A 64 9.09 -7.61 -0.82
C LEU A 64 8.33 -7.08 -2.05
N ILE A 65 7.15 -7.60 -2.36
CA ILE A 65 6.30 -7.05 -3.43
C ILE A 65 5.90 -5.61 -3.10
N VAL A 66 5.40 -5.36 -1.89
CA VAL A 66 4.92 -4.03 -1.49
C VAL A 66 6.06 -3.03 -1.43
N TYR A 67 7.15 -3.37 -0.72
CA TYR A 67 8.19 -2.42 -0.35
C TYR A 67 9.47 -2.55 -1.16
N GLY A 68 9.66 -3.58 -1.99
CA GLY A 68 10.90 -3.75 -2.77
C GLY A 68 11.18 -2.57 -3.70
N ILE A 69 10.20 -2.18 -4.52
CA ILE A 69 10.35 -1.01 -5.41
C ILE A 69 10.42 0.30 -4.61
N PRO A 70 9.52 0.59 -3.64
CA PRO A 70 9.63 1.79 -2.80
C PRO A 70 10.95 1.89 -2.02
N PHE A 71 11.50 0.78 -1.54
CA PHE A 71 12.77 0.75 -0.84
C PHE A 71 13.94 1.07 -1.79
N SER A 72 13.95 0.47 -2.98
CA SER A 72 14.92 0.80 -4.04
C SER A 72 14.83 2.28 -4.43
N MET A 73 13.62 2.80 -4.64
CA MET A 73 13.38 4.23 -4.88
C MET A 73 13.95 5.10 -3.76
N PHE A 74 13.73 4.72 -2.51
CA PHE A 74 14.26 5.47 -1.36
C PHE A 74 15.78 5.50 -1.36
N VAL A 75 16.44 4.34 -1.41
CA VAL A 75 17.91 4.21 -1.32
C VAL A 75 18.59 4.94 -2.49
N PHE A 76 18.14 4.69 -3.72
CA PHE A 76 18.83 5.20 -4.91
C PHE A 76 18.45 6.61 -5.33
N THR A 77 17.37 7.20 -4.79
CA THR A 77 16.95 8.55 -5.23
C THR A 77 16.66 9.53 -4.10
N ILE A 78 16.02 9.09 -3.01
CA ILE A 78 15.58 9.98 -1.93
C ILE A 78 16.70 10.17 -0.90
N ALA A 79 17.35 9.07 -0.50
CA ALA A 79 18.36 9.05 0.56
C ALA A 79 19.63 9.83 0.21
N HIS A 80 19.92 10.03 -1.08
CA HIS A 80 21.09 10.80 -1.53
C HIS A 80 21.06 12.28 -1.11
N HIS A 81 19.89 12.86 -0.84
CA HIS A 81 19.79 14.27 -0.43
C HIS A 81 18.86 14.45 0.77
N PRO A 82 19.32 15.04 1.89
CA PRO A 82 18.53 15.17 3.10
C PRO A 82 17.24 15.99 2.90
N PHE A 83 17.26 16.95 1.97
CA PHE A 83 16.07 17.74 1.63
C PHE A 83 14.92 16.88 1.07
N ARG A 84 15.23 15.85 0.26
CA ARG A 84 14.22 14.93 -0.28
C ARG A 84 13.61 14.06 0.82
N ILE A 85 14.42 13.65 1.80
CA ILE A 85 13.95 12.91 2.98
C ILE A 85 12.95 13.76 3.77
N ILE A 86 13.28 15.03 4.05
CA ILE A 86 12.41 15.96 4.79
C ILE A 86 11.07 16.15 4.06
N ILE A 87 11.11 16.34 2.74
CA ILE A 87 9.89 16.46 1.92
C ILE A 87 9.04 15.19 2.02
N ALA A 88 9.64 14.00 1.86
CA ALA A 88 8.94 12.73 1.92
C ALA A 88 8.28 12.49 3.29
N MET A 89 8.99 12.78 4.40
CA MET A 89 8.44 12.66 5.75
C MET A 89 7.30 13.64 6.00
N THR A 90 7.47 14.91 5.58
CA THR A 90 6.43 15.94 5.77
C THR A 90 5.20 15.65 4.91
N SER A 91 5.38 15.17 3.68
CA SER A 91 4.25 14.82 2.80
C SER A 91 3.47 13.61 3.32
N ALA A 92 4.15 12.62 3.90
CA ALA A 92 3.50 11.50 4.60
C ALA A 92 2.66 11.98 5.79
N PHE A 93 3.15 12.96 6.56
CA PHE A 93 2.39 13.57 7.65
C PHE A 93 1.14 14.32 7.16
N PHE A 94 1.23 15.07 6.06
CA PHE A 94 0.07 15.71 5.43
C PHE A 94 -0.97 14.68 4.96
N TRP A 95 -0.53 13.54 4.43
CA TRP A 95 -1.44 12.45 4.09
C TRP A 95 -2.15 11.89 5.33
N LEU A 96 -1.44 11.69 6.45
CA LEU A 96 -2.05 11.23 7.70
C LEU A 96 -3.12 12.20 8.21
N ILE A 97 -2.85 13.52 8.18
CA ILE A 97 -3.85 14.53 8.55
C ILE A 97 -5.06 14.45 7.61
N SER A 98 -4.85 14.26 6.31
CA SER A 98 -5.94 14.15 5.34
C SER A 98 -6.87 12.96 5.66
N MET A 99 -6.30 11.83 6.05
CA MET A 99 -7.05 10.63 6.44
C MET A 99 -7.75 10.80 7.78
N LEU A 100 -7.10 11.46 8.74
CA LEU A 100 -7.71 11.79 10.03
C LEU A 100 -8.96 12.67 9.84
N LEU A 101 -8.85 13.75 9.07
CA LEU A 101 -9.98 14.64 8.80
C LEU A 101 -11.10 13.95 8.02
N SER A 102 -10.77 13.11 7.04
CA SER A 102 -11.75 12.30 6.33
C SER A 102 -12.52 11.35 7.27
N SER A 103 -11.80 10.68 8.18
CA SER A 103 -12.39 9.79 9.19
C SER A 103 -13.31 10.55 10.15
N LEU A 104 -12.90 11.74 10.60
CA LEU A 104 -13.72 12.62 11.43
C LEU A 104 -15.00 13.07 10.71
N LEU A 105 -14.91 13.43 9.43
CA LEU A 105 -16.09 13.78 8.63
C LEU A 105 -17.06 12.61 8.54
N ARG A 106 -16.57 11.39 8.26
CA ARG A 106 -17.40 10.18 8.22
C ARG A 106 -18.09 9.93 9.57
N PHE A 107 -17.40 10.22 10.69
CA PHE A 107 -17.96 10.08 12.02
C PHE A 107 -19.07 11.11 12.30
N MET A 108 -18.90 12.36 11.86
CA MET A 108 -19.90 13.43 12.03
C MET A 108 -21.17 13.21 11.19
N VAL A 109 -21.04 12.67 9.97
CA VAL A 109 -22.17 12.45 9.06
C VAL A 109 -22.85 11.10 9.36
N VAL A 110 -23.65 11.07 10.43
CA VAL A 110 -24.39 9.88 10.92
C VAL A 110 -25.17 9.12 9.82
N PRO A 111 -25.99 9.76 8.95
CA PRO A 111 -26.83 9.01 8.00
C PRO A 111 -26.03 8.30 6.89
N LEU A 112 -24.81 8.77 6.58
CA LEU A 112 -23.96 8.20 5.52
C LEU A 112 -22.81 7.33 6.06
N ARG A 113 -22.72 7.15 7.38
CA ARG A 113 -21.61 6.43 8.04
C ARG A 113 -21.43 4.99 7.55
N ASN A 114 -22.53 4.33 7.16
CA ASN A 114 -22.55 2.93 6.70
C ASN A 114 -22.23 2.78 5.20
N GLN A 115 -22.18 3.87 4.44
CA GLN A 115 -21.90 3.83 3.01
C GLN A 115 -20.38 3.89 2.75
N LEU A 116 -19.78 2.76 2.36
CA LEU A 116 -18.35 2.67 2.04
C LEU A 116 -17.96 3.61 0.89
N ALA A 117 -18.81 3.72 -0.13
CA ALA A 117 -18.57 4.62 -1.26
C ALA A 117 -18.45 6.09 -0.82
N PHE A 118 -19.27 6.53 0.14
CA PHE A 118 -19.16 7.87 0.71
C PHE A 118 -17.83 8.07 1.45
N ALA A 119 -17.42 7.09 2.25
CA ALA A 119 -16.14 7.15 2.95
C ALA A 119 -14.95 7.24 1.98
N VAL A 120 -14.95 6.41 0.93
CA VAL A 120 -13.90 6.42 -0.11
C VAL A 120 -13.88 7.75 -0.85
N LEU A 121 -15.05 8.26 -1.26
CA LEU A 121 -15.18 9.56 -1.95
C LEU A 121 -14.56 10.68 -1.11
N CYS A 122 -14.96 10.78 0.16
CA CYS A 122 -14.43 11.79 1.06
C CYS A 122 -12.92 11.63 1.27
N ALA A 123 -12.42 10.40 1.50
CA ALA A 123 -11.00 10.15 1.70
C ALA A 123 -10.15 10.61 0.52
N VAL A 124 -10.56 10.26 -0.71
CA VAL A 124 -9.84 10.69 -1.91
C VAL A 124 -9.86 12.22 -2.03
N LEU A 125 -11.00 12.87 -1.84
CA LEU A 125 -11.08 14.33 -1.95
C LEU A 125 -10.20 15.05 -0.91
N PHE A 126 -10.19 14.60 0.34
CA PHE A 126 -9.29 15.16 1.35
C PHE A 126 -7.83 14.93 1.00
N GLN A 127 -7.45 13.74 0.52
CA GLN A 127 -6.08 13.45 0.09
C GLN A 127 -5.63 14.41 -1.04
N GLU A 128 -6.49 14.68 -2.02
CA GLU A 128 -6.21 15.61 -3.13
C GLU A 128 -6.12 17.07 -2.67
N ILE A 129 -7.01 17.49 -1.76
CA ILE A 129 -6.94 18.83 -1.16
C ILE A 129 -5.62 19.00 -0.40
N PHE A 130 -5.23 18.01 0.40
CA PHE A 130 -3.98 18.06 1.16
C PHE A 130 -2.75 18.01 0.26
N ARG A 131 -2.81 17.31 -0.88
CA ARG A 131 -1.75 17.37 -1.90
C ARG A 131 -1.59 18.79 -2.46
N TYR A 132 -2.69 19.49 -2.73
CA TYR A 132 -2.66 20.89 -3.14
C TYR A 132 -2.13 21.83 -2.04
N LEU A 133 -2.55 21.62 -0.79
CA LEU A 133 -2.04 22.39 0.35
C LEU A 133 -0.53 22.19 0.53
N PHE A 134 -0.06 20.94 0.42
CA PHE A 134 1.35 20.60 0.52
C PHE A 134 2.16 21.27 -0.61
N TYR A 135 1.66 21.23 -1.86
CA TYR A 135 2.24 21.99 -2.96
C TYR A 135 2.41 23.47 -2.61
N ARG A 136 1.38 24.13 -2.06
CA ARG A 136 1.46 25.54 -1.67
C ARG A 136 2.50 25.80 -0.58
N VAL A 137 2.59 24.92 0.41
CA VAL A 137 3.61 25.01 1.48
C VAL A 137 5.01 24.91 0.88
N ILE A 138 5.25 23.96 -0.02
CA ILE A 138 6.52 23.79 -0.72
C ILE A 138 6.87 25.01 -1.56
N LYS A 139 5.95 25.55 -2.38
CA LYS A 139 6.20 26.78 -3.17
C LYS A 139 6.55 27.97 -2.28
N LYS A 140 5.89 28.10 -1.12
CA LYS A 140 6.18 29.14 -0.14
C LYS A 140 7.56 28.96 0.50
N ALA A 141 7.93 27.72 0.81
CA ALA A 141 9.24 27.38 1.34
C ALA A 141 10.36 27.65 0.32
N GLU A 142 10.20 27.23 -0.95
CA GLU A 142 11.12 27.51 -2.05
C GLU A 142 11.39 29.02 -2.18
N PHE A 143 10.32 29.82 -2.21
CA PHE A 143 10.44 31.28 -2.31
C PHE A 143 11.15 31.91 -1.09
N SER A 144 10.93 31.36 0.10
CA SER A 144 11.56 31.86 1.33
C SER A 144 13.05 31.54 1.37
N LEU A 145 13.42 30.32 0.97
CA LEU A 145 14.82 29.88 0.91
C LEU A 145 15.61 30.66 -0.15
N GLN A 146 15.01 30.95 -1.30
CA GLN A 146 15.63 31.76 -2.34
C GLN A 146 15.97 33.18 -1.89
N LYS A 147 15.15 33.79 -1.02
CA LYS A 147 15.41 35.13 -0.47
C LYS A 147 16.54 35.15 0.56
N VAL A 148 16.70 34.08 1.34
CA VAL A 148 17.67 34.00 2.44
C VAL A 148 19.04 33.49 1.96
N GLN A 149 19.06 32.63 0.93
CA GLN A 149 20.30 32.01 0.42
C GLN A 149 20.84 32.67 -0.86
N LEU A 150 20.44 33.91 -1.15
CA LEU A 150 20.78 34.67 -2.36
C LEU A 150 22.32 34.77 -2.61
N GLN A 151 23.14 34.51 -1.58
CA GLN A 151 24.59 34.64 -1.64
C GLN A 151 25.36 33.30 -1.68
N GLU A 152 24.81 32.19 -1.18
CA GLU A 152 25.48 30.87 -1.18
C GLU A 152 24.95 29.90 -2.25
N LEU A 153 23.66 29.97 -2.62
CA LEU A 153 23.08 29.08 -3.64
C LEU A 153 23.62 29.36 -5.04
N THR A 154 23.87 30.64 -5.36
CA THR A 154 24.46 31.08 -6.64
C THR A 154 25.89 30.53 -6.81
N ALA A 155 26.61 30.30 -5.72
CA ALA A 155 27.98 29.78 -5.72
C ALA A 155 28.08 28.25 -5.82
N LYS A 156 27.02 27.50 -5.46
CA LYS A 156 26.99 26.02 -5.47
C LYS A 156 26.12 25.40 -6.57
N GLY A 157 25.41 26.19 -7.39
CA GLY A 157 24.60 25.67 -8.51
C GLY A 157 23.44 24.75 -8.09
N MET A 158 23.00 24.83 -6.84
CA MET A 158 21.93 23.98 -6.30
C MET A 158 20.57 24.47 -6.82
N THR A 159 20.18 23.96 -7.98
CA THR A 159 18.83 24.20 -8.51
C THR A 159 17.85 23.30 -7.76
N PHE A 160 16.76 23.87 -7.24
CA PHE A 160 15.64 23.07 -6.74
C PHE A 160 15.04 22.33 -7.95
N ASP A 161 15.44 21.07 -8.14
CA ASP A 161 14.81 20.23 -9.15
C ASP A 161 13.36 19.98 -8.72
N ARG A 162 12.45 20.74 -9.33
CA ARG A 162 11.01 20.68 -9.08
C ARG A 162 10.47 19.26 -9.29
N PHE A 163 11.10 18.50 -10.19
CA PHE A 163 10.76 17.09 -10.39
C PHE A 163 11.13 16.25 -9.16
N ALA A 164 12.36 16.37 -8.65
CA ALA A 164 12.77 15.66 -7.44
C ALA A 164 11.92 16.02 -6.21
N VAL A 165 11.48 17.27 -6.10
CA VAL A 165 10.56 17.71 -5.03
C VAL A 165 9.19 17.05 -5.17
N ALA A 166 8.58 17.08 -6.35
CA ALA A 166 7.28 16.45 -6.60
C ALA A 166 7.33 14.92 -6.46
N TYR A 167 8.44 14.32 -6.89
CA TYR A 167 8.73 12.90 -6.76
C TYR A 167 8.84 12.48 -5.28
N ALA A 168 9.64 13.20 -4.48
CA ALA A 168 9.81 12.90 -3.06
C ALA A 168 8.49 13.10 -2.28
N ALA A 169 7.74 14.15 -2.62
CA ALA A 169 6.41 14.40 -2.06
C ALA A 169 5.46 13.22 -2.35
N GLY A 170 5.40 12.78 -3.61
CA GLY A 170 4.55 11.67 -4.03
C GLY A 170 4.96 10.33 -3.44
N TYR A 171 6.26 10.08 -3.32
CA TYR A 171 6.78 8.91 -2.61
C TYR A 171 6.26 8.89 -1.17
N GLY A 172 6.36 10.00 -0.43
CA GLY A 172 5.89 10.06 0.95
C GLY A 172 4.39 9.80 1.09
N PHE A 173 3.56 10.42 0.24
CA PHE A 173 2.11 10.14 0.16
C PHE A 173 1.83 8.66 -0.14
N GLY A 174 2.54 8.09 -1.11
CA GLY A 174 2.37 6.71 -1.52
C GLY A 174 2.78 5.72 -0.45
N PHE A 175 3.98 5.88 0.11
CA PHE A 175 4.54 4.98 1.10
C PHE A 175 3.62 4.84 2.32
N ILE A 176 3.20 5.96 2.92
CA ILE A 176 2.33 5.91 4.10
C ILE A 176 0.94 5.35 3.78
N SER A 177 0.40 5.65 2.59
CA SER A 177 -0.87 5.09 2.11
C SER A 177 -0.79 3.57 1.95
N GLY A 178 0.31 3.09 1.37
CA GLY A 178 0.58 1.67 1.23
C GLY A 178 0.73 0.97 2.59
N THR A 179 1.48 1.56 3.51
CA THR A 179 1.62 1.05 4.88
C THR A 179 0.27 0.95 5.58
N PHE A 180 -0.55 2.00 5.49
CA PHE A 180 -1.90 1.98 6.09
C PHE A 180 -2.81 0.91 5.47
N SER A 181 -2.56 0.54 4.21
CA SER A 181 -3.37 -0.45 3.48
C SER A 181 -2.99 -1.90 3.81
N ILE A 182 -1.71 -2.19 4.09
CA ILE A 182 -1.23 -3.58 4.20
C ILE A 182 -0.88 -4.03 5.62
N VAL A 183 -0.58 -3.15 6.57
CA VAL A 183 0.02 -3.56 7.88
C VAL A 183 -0.82 -4.60 8.61
N ASN A 184 -2.14 -4.43 8.68
CA ASN A 184 -3.01 -5.40 9.34
C ASN A 184 -3.07 -6.73 8.57
N VAL A 185 -3.19 -6.65 7.25
CA VAL A 185 -3.24 -7.83 6.37
C VAL A 185 -1.96 -8.65 6.44
N LEU A 186 -0.80 -7.98 6.53
CA LEU A 186 0.50 -8.64 6.67
C LEU A 186 0.65 -9.29 8.05
N SER A 187 0.08 -8.67 9.10
CA SER A 187 0.00 -9.33 10.41
C SER A 187 -0.75 -10.65 10.32
N ASP A 188 -1.85 -10.67 9.57
CA ASP A 188 -2.68 -11.87 9.41
C ASP A 188 -1.96 -13.00 8.63
N THR A 189 -1.03 -12.67 7.72
CA THR A 189 -0.22 -13.68 7.00
C THR A 189 0.76 -14.47 7.87
N THR A 190 1.09 -13.97 9.07
CA THR A 190 2.06 -14.65 9.97
C THR A 190 1.44 -15.83 10.71
N GLY A 191 0.11 -15.98 10.65
CA GLY A 191 -0.60 -17.11 11.24
C GLY A 191 -0.51 -18.37 10.38
N PRO A 192 -0.68 -19.57 10.97
CA PRO A 192 -0.60 -20.86 10.26
C PRO A 192 -1.77 -21.12 9.29
N GLY A 193 -2.68 -20.17 9.10
CA GLY A 193 -3.87 -20.32 8.27
C GLY A 193 -3.88 -19.33 7.11
N THR A 194 -4.19 -19.81 5.90
CA THR A 194 -4.45 -18.97 4.74
C THR A 194 -5.94 -18.67 4.58
N ILE A 195 -6.27 -17.66 3.79
CA ILE A 195 -7.65 -17.29 3.47
C ILE A 195 -8.24 -18.32 2.50
N GLY A 196 -9.50 -18.71 2.68
CA GLY A 196 -10.19 -19.60 1.75
C GLY A 196 -11.18 -20.58 2.36
N ILE A 197 -11.25 -20.70 3.69
CA ILE A 197 -12.17 -21.61 4.39
C ILE A 197 -13.64 -21.37 4.00
N PHE A 198 -14.01 -20.11 3.71
CA PHE A 198 -15.37 -19.72 3.29
C PHE A 198 -15.53 -19.58 1.76
N GLY A 199 -14.64 -20.18 0.96
CA GLY A 199 -14.70 -20.13 -0.52
C GLY A 199 -14.15 -18.85 -1.15
N HIS A 200 -13.37 -18.07 -0.39
CA HIS A 200 -12.57 -16.96 -0.93
C HIS A 200 -11.34 -17.48 -1.69
N SER A 201 -10.81 -16.71 -2.64
CA SER A 201 -9.57 -17.09 -3.35
C SER A 201 -8.37 -17.03 -2.41
N GLN A 202 -7.46 -17.99 -2.56
CA GLN A 202 -6.20 -18.08 -1.82
C GLN A 202 -5.21 -16.98 -2.23
N ASP A 203 -5.46 -16.27 -3.34
CA ASP A 203 -4.57 -15.23 -3.88
C ASP A 203 -4.73 -13.88 -3.17
N PHE A 204 -5.56 -13.78 -2.13
CA PHE A 204 -5.91 -12.51 -1.48
C PHE A 204 -4.67 -11.72 -1.03
N PHE A 205 -3.71 -12.37 -0.39
CA PHE A 205 -2.52 -11.71 0.16
C PHE A 205 -1.64 -11.15 -0.95
N ILE A 206 -1.35 -11.97 -1.97
CA ILE A 206 -0.57 -11.57 -3.14
C ILE A 206 -1.28 -10.44 -3.91
N ALA A 207 -2.59 -10.56 -4.14
CA ALA A 207 -3.38 -9.53 -4.80
C ALA A 207 -3.35 -8.20 -4.04
N THR A 208 -3.49 -8.25 -2.71
CA THR A 208 -3.44 -7.07 -1.85
C THR A 208 -2.04 -6.45 -1.87
N ALA A 209 -0.98 -7.26 -1.88
CA ALA A 209 0.40 -6.78 -2.02
C ALA A 209 0.63 -6.02 -3.34
N PHE A 210 0.16 -6.56 -4.48
CA PHE A 210 0.26 -5.88 -5.78
C PHE A 210 -0.55 -4.59 -5.86
N LEU A 211 -1.79 -4.59 -5.34
CA LEU A 211 -2.62 -3.38 -5.29
C LEU A 211 -1.98 -2.31 -4.40
N THR A 212 -1.37 -2.72 -3.28
CA THR A 212 -0.64 -1.82 -2.37
C THR A 212 0.58 -1.21 -3.04
N LEU A 213 1.41 -2.02 -3.72
CA LEU A 213 2.52 -1.50 -4.53
C LEU A 213 2.02 -0.50 -5.57
N THR A 214 0.92 -0.82 -6.25
CA THR A 214 0.36 0.02 -7.32
C THR A 214 -0.11 1.37 -6.78
N ILE A 215 -0.79 1.42 -5.63
CA ILE A 215 -1.22 2.69 -5.03
C ILE A 215 -0.03 3.53 -4.53
N ILE A 216 1.07 2.90 -4.06
CA ILE A 216 2.31 3.61 -3.72
C ILE A 216 2.88 4.31 -4.96
N LEU A 217 3.00 3.57 -6.07
CA LEU A 217 3.53 4.11 -7.33
C LEU A 217 2.60 5.17 -7.93
N LEU A 218 1.28 4.95 -7.92
CA LEU A 218 0.30 5.91 -8.41
C LEU A 218 0.37 7.23 -7.64
N ASN A 219 0.48 7.21 -6.31
CA ASN A 219 0.65 8.44 -5.52
C ASN A 219 1.93 9.21 -5.88
N THR A 220 2.99 8.48 -6.25
CA THR A 220 4.24 9.07 -6.74
C THR A 220 3.99 9.79 -8.07
N PHE A 221 3.41 9.11 -9.07
CA PHE A 221 3.15 9.72 -10.38
C PHE A 221 2.09 10.82 -10.34
N TRP A 222 1.03 10.63 -9.55
CA TRP A 222 0.01 11.66 -9.33
C TRP A 222 0.61 12.94 -8.79
N SER A 223 1.51 12.88 -7.82
CA SER A 223 2.14 14.08 -7.28
C SER A 223 3.07 14.75 -8.29
N ILE A 224 3.83 13.98 -9.08
CA ILE A 224 4.65 14.51 -10.18
C ILE A 224 3.78 15.27 -11.18
N ILE A 225 2.69 14.65 -11.64
CA ILE A 225 1.76 15.25 -12.60
C ILE A 225 1.11 16.49 -12.00
N PHE A 226 0.60 16.39 -10.79
CA PHE A 226 -0.10 17.47 -10.09
C PHE A 226 0.79 18.71 -9.96
N PHE A 227 2.02 18.54 -9.46
CA PHE A 227 2.94 19.65 -9.22
C PHE A 227 3.44 20.23 -10.54
N THR A 228 3.83 19.38 -11.49
CA THR A 228 4.33 19.82 -12.80
C THR A 228 3.25 20.58 -13.58
N SER A 229 2.01 20.11 -13.54
CA SER A 229 0.88 20.77 -14.20
C SER A 229 0.55 22.13 -13.59
N LEU A 230 0.59 22.25 -12.26
CA LEU A 230 0.41 23.54 -11.59
C LEU A 230 1.51 24.54 -11.93
N ASP A 231 2.76 24.07 -12.04
CA ASP A 231 3.92 24.90 -12.36
C ASP A 231 3.96 25.35 -13.83
N LYS A 232 3.47 24.52 -14.78
CA LYS A 232 3.43 24.86 -16.21
C LYS A 232 2.42 25.97 -16.56
N GLY A 233 1.35 26.10 -15.78
CA GLY A 233 0.30 27.08 -16.08
C GLY A 233 -0.58 26.71 -17.28
N GLY A 234 -1.35 27.69 -17.78
CA GLY A 234 -2.26 27.53 -18.91
C GLY A 234 -3.38 26.51 -18.68
N ILE A 235 -3.79 25.80 -19.73
CA ILE A 235 -4.84 24.75 -19.67
C ILE A 235 -4.44 23.58 -18.77
N HIS A 236 -3.13 23.25 -18.71
CA HIS A 236 -2.61 22.14 -17.92
C HIS A 236 -2.76 22.36 -16.42
N ARG A 237 -2.80 23.62 -15.96
CA ARG A 237 -2.98 23.97 -14.53
C ARG A 237 -4.24 23.38 -13.92
N HIS A 238 -5.31 23.25 -14.71
CA HIS A 238 -6.57 22.67 -14.25
C HIS A 238 -6.73 21.22 -14.70
N LEU A 239 -6.33 20.92 -15.94
CA LEU A 239 -6.50 19.57 -16.51
C LEU A 239 -5.66 18.50 -15.79
N GLY A 240 -4.42 18.81 -15.41
CA GLY A 240 -3.55 17.85 -14.71
C GLY A 240 -4.11 17.43 -13.34
N PRO A 241 -4.38 18.38 -12.43
CA PRO A 241 -5.02 18.09 -11.15
C PRO A 241 -6.37 17.38 -11.31
N ALA A 242 -7.21 17.79 -12.27
CA ALA A 242 -8.48 17.12 -12.53
C ALA A 242 -8.28 15.65 -12.94
N LEU A 243 -7.33 15.37 -13.84
CA LEU A 243 -6.98 14.00 -14.24
C LEU A 243 -6.51 13.16 -13.04
N VAL A 244 -5.70 13.74 -12.15
CA VAL A 244 -5.24 13.07 -10.93
C VAL A 244 -6.41 12.71 -10.02
N VAL A 245 -7.31 13.66 -9.74
CA VAL A 245 -8.50 13.42 -8.91
C VAL A 245 -9.38 12.33 -9.53
N ILE A 246 -9.64 12.41 -10.84
CA ILE A 246 -10.49 11.44 -11.55
C ILE A 246 -9.87 10.04 -11.52
N THR A 247 -8.57 9.92 -11.80
CA THR A 247 -7.89 8.61 -11.83
C THR A 247 -7.72 8.03 -10.43
N HIS A 248 -7.50 8.84 -9.40
CA HIS A 248 -7.48 8.38 -8.01
C HIS A 248 -8.87 7.93 -7.55
N MET A 249 -9.91 8.66 -7.91
CA MET A 249 -11.30 8.25 -7.64
C MET A 249 -11.63 6.95 -8.36
N LEU A 250 -11.28 6.83 -9.64
CA LEU A 250 -11.50 5.64 -10.44
C LEU A 250 -10.81 4.43 -9.83
N PHE A 251 -9.52 4.54 -9.49
CA PHE A 251 -8.78 3.48 -8.82
C PHE A 251 -9.49 3.04 -7.53
N SER A 252 -9.87 4.00 -6.68
CA SER A 252 -10.47 3.72 -5.37
C SER A 252 -11.89 3.16 -5.46
N CYS A 253 -12.67 3.53 -6.47
CA CYS A 253 -13.99 2.95 -6.72
C CYS A 253 -13.89 1.54 -7.32
N LEU A 254 -12.91 1.28 -8.19
CA LEU A 254 -12.71 -0.04 -8.79
C LEU A 254 -12.27 -1.08 -7.76
N THR A 255 -11.55 -0.69 -6.71
CA THR A 255 -11.22 -1.61 -5.61
C THR A 255 -12.46 -2.02 -4.79
N LEU A 256 -13.54 -1.23 -4.79
CA LEU A 256 -14.81 -1.62 -4.15
C LEU A 256 -15.53 -2.77 -4.88
N LEU A 257 -15.23 -2.99 -6.17
CA LEU A 257 -15.77 -4.12 -6.94
C LEU A 257 -15.24 -5.48 -6.45
N ASN A 258 -14.22 -5.47 -5.58
CA ASN A 258 -13.68 -6.66 -4.91
C ASN A 258 -14.65 -7.28 -3.86
N ARG A 259 -15.89 -6.79 -3.78
CA ARG A 259 -16.91 -7.20 -2.79
C ARG A 259 -17.99 -8.12 -3.35
N THR A 260 -17.87 -8.56 -4.61
CA THR A 260 -18.84 -9.46 -5.26
C THR A 260 -18.75 -10.89 -4.71
N THR A 261 -19.84 -11.67 -4.87
CA THR A 261 -20.03 -13.02 -4.29
C THR A 261 -18.99 -14.07 -4.72
N LYS A 262 -18.18 -13.78 -5.74
CA LYS A 262 -16.97 -14.52 -6.12
C LYS A 262 -15.89 -13.49 -6.48
N PRO A 263 -15.09 -13.00 -5.52
CA PRO A 263 -14.12 -11.95 -5.80
C PRO A 263 -13.04 -12.49 -6.73
N THR A 264 -13.02 -12.01 -7.98
CA THR A 264 -11.91 -12.21 -8.90
C THR A 264 -10.95 -11.03 -8.75
N TYR A 265 -9.85 -11.25 -8.04
CA TYR A 265 -8.82 -10.22 -7.81
C TYR A 265 -8.15 -9.72 -9.11
N SER A 266 -8.30 -10.45 -10.21
CA SER A 266 -7.77 -10.08 -11.53
C SER A 266 -8.33 -8.74 -12.04
N ILE A 267 -9.61 -8.44 -11.82
CA ILE A 267 -10.23 -7.21 -12.31
C ILE A 267 -9.62 -5.95 -11.68
N PRO A 268 -9.56 -5.81 -10.33
CA PRO A 268 -8.95 -4.63 -9.72
C PRO A 268 -7.46 -4.52 -10.04
N ILE A 269 -6.72 -5.64 -10.14
CA ILE A 269 -5.29 -5.64 -10.49
C ILE A 269 -5.05 -5.14 -11.91
N VAL A 270 -5.78 -5.68 -12.90
CA VAL A 270 -5.61 -5.27 -14.31
C VAL A 270 -5.93 -3.78 -14.46
N ASN A 271 -7.03 -3.32 -13.86
CA ASN A 271 -7.40 -1.91 -13.91
C ASN A 271 -6.37 -1.00 -13.22
N ALA A 272 -5.86 -1.43 -12.06
CA ALA A 272 -4.80 -0.74 -11.34
C ALA A 272 -3.54 -0.57 -12.22
N CYS A 273 -3.11 -1.64 -12.88
CA CYS A 273 -1.97 -1.61 -13.80
C CYS A 273 -2.22 -0.71 -15.01
N VAL A 274 -3.42 -0.74 -15.61
CA VAL A 274 -3.78 0.13 -16.74
C VAL A 274 -3.72 1.61 -16.35
N ILE A 275 -4.27 1.96 -15.18
CA ILE A 275 -4.21 3.35 -14.67
C ILE A 275 -2.75 3.73 -14.43
N LEU A 276 -1.95 2.88 -13.78
CA LEU A 276 -0.53 3.14 -13.53
C LEU A 276 0.25 3.39 -14.82
N CYS A 277 0.12 2.50 -15.81
CA CYS A 277 0.75 2.66 -17.12
C CYS A 277 0.32 3.97 -17.80
N GLY A 278 -0.98 4.30 -17.75
CA GLY A 278 -1.51 5.56 -18.27
C GLY A 278 -0.88 6.79 -17.61
N MET A 279 -0.74 6.79 -16.28
CA MET A 279 -0.12 7.90 -15.54
C MET A 279 1.39 8.00 -15.81
N ILE A 280 2.08 6.88 -15.99
CA ILE A 280 3.50 6.87 -16.40
C ILE A 280 3.65 7.52 -17.79
N VAL A 281 2.87 7.08 -18.77
CA VAL A 281 2.90 7.63 -20.14
C VAL A 281 2.56 9.11 -20.13
N TYR A 282 1.54 9.53 -19.39
CA TYR A 282 1.19 10.95 -19.27
C TYR A 282 2.31 11.77 -18.61
N THR A 283 2.99 11.23 -17.60
CA THR A 283 4.15 11.88 -16.98
C THR A 283 5.28 12.09 -18.00
N LEU A 284 5.57 11.09 -18.84
CA LEU A 284 6.57 11.19 -19.89
C LEU A 284 6.19 12.26 -20.93
N PHE A 285 4.94 12.27 -21.38
CA PHE A 285 4.42 13.30 -22.30
C PHE A 285 4.50 14.70 -21.69
N LEU A 286 4.07 14.86 -20.42
CA LEU A 286 4.13 16.13 -19.71
C LEU A 286 5.56 16.64 -19.58
N ARG A 287 6.57 15.77 -19.53
CA ARG A 287 7.98 16.18 -19.51
C ARG A 287 8.59 16.42 -20.89
N GLY A 288 7.81 16.32 -21.96
CA GLY A 288 8.30 16.51 -23.33
C GLY A 288 9.15 15.33 -23.83
N PHE A 289 9.03 14.15 -23.20
CA PHE A 289 9.74 12.95 -23.64
C PHE A 289 9.13 12.46 -24.96
N ASN A 290 9.78 12.79 -26.07
CA ASN A 290 9.34 12.38 -27.41
C ASN A 290 10.22 11.21 -27.89
N ILE A 291 9.65 10.01 -27.97
CA ILE A 291 10.38 8.76 -28.33
C ILE A 291 11.14 8.92 -29.66
N ARG A 292 10.59 9.72 -30.58
CA ARG A 292 11.19 10.06 -31.87
C ARG A 292 12.53 10.80 -31.79
N GLN A 293 12.78 11.59 -30.73
CA GLN A 293 14.03 12.37 -30.58
C GLN A 293 15.21 11.54 -30.08
N ARG A 294 14.97 10.35 -29.51
CA ARG A 294 16.05 9.43 -29.09
C ARG A 294 16.45 8.46 -30.20
N LEU A 295 15.52 8.02 -31.03
CA LEU A 295 15.80 7.16 -32.18
C LEU A 295 16.61 7.87 -33.28
N THR A 296 16.61 9.20 -33.31
CA THR A 296 17.46 10.01 -34.21
C THR A 296 18.77 10.48 -33.57
N ARG A 297 19.00 10.16 -32.29
CA ARG A 297 20.23 10.50 -31.54
C ARG A 297 21.11 9.27 -31.23
N GLN A 298 20.73 8.09 -31.71
CA GLN A 298 21.61 6.92 -31.83
C GLN A 298 22.04 6.78 -33.28
#